data_AF-K5WFT9-F1
#
_entry.id   AF-K5WFT9-F1
#
_cell.length_a   1.000
_cell.length_b   1.000
_cell.length_c   1.000
_cell.angle_alpha   90.00
_cell.angle_beta   90.00
_cell.angle_gamma   90.00
#
_symmetry.space_group_name_H-M   'P 1'
#
loop_
_entity.id
_entity.type
_entity.pdbx_description
1 polymer ?
#
loop_
_entity_poly.entity_id
_entity_poly.type
_entity_poly.pdbx_seq_one_letter_code
_entity_poly.pdbx_strand_id
1 'polypeptide(L)'
;MSQTDHLSQHLKTTPKLIMSVLGTFQNILVFIAIMEDLTHDKTHKLSTEWVDFLARYVIMMWDSKDICIAARFQLVKLNDLLEFAMRDPPNLEVIKGKVNDYLSTPDLTAKKSRELVDKLKQLSEEIKQWKRKVWDDNDMQSYEDGTTNYPMMVKALNDLKERLPPELVDMKSAWQSDTLHPITDRLVQIQKAWLEVWYEAQLVTEEMKAAPDALTIKKLRLSIEKALSDYKPLGAACESYERELGGNLYPEYKEIIERGK
;
A
#
# COMPACT_ATOMS: atom_id res chain seq x y z
N MET A 1 11.02 -19.74 -1.88
CA MET A 1 9.77 -19.14 -1.37
C MET A 1 8.82 -19.05 -2.54
N SER A 2 7.56 -19.47 -2.37
CA SER A 2 6.55 -19.34 -3.41
C SER A 2 6.13 -17.88 -3.56
N GLN A 3 5.45 -17.52 -4.65
CA GLN A 3 4.91 -16.16 -4.82
C GLN A 3 3.85 -15.82 -3.75
N THR A 4 3.10 -16.82 -3.28
CA THR A 4 2.17 -16.68 -2.17
C THR A 4 2.87 -16.39 -0.83
N ASP A 5 4.06 -16.93 -0.60
CA ASP A 5 4.90 -16.58 0.57
C ASP A 5 5.36 -15.12 0.48
N HIS A 6 5.83 -14.69 -0.70
CA HIS A 6 6.28 -13.32 -0.93
C HIS A 6 5.14 -12.32 -0.72
N LEU A 7 3.96 -12.58 -1.30
CA LEU A 7 2.77 -11.76 -1.10
C LEU A 7 2.36 -11.70 0.37
N SER A 8 2.29 -12.85 1.05
CA SER A 8 1.98 -12.91 2.49
C SER A 8 2.92 -12.05 3.32
N GLN A 9 4.22 -12.10 3.01
CA GLN A 9 5.23 -11.31 3.72
C GLN A 9 5.10 -9.82 3.42
N HIS A 10 4.83 -9.44 2.16
CA HIS A 10 4.58 -8.06 1.79
C HIS A 10 3.35 -7.51 2.50
N LEU A 11 2.23 -8.25 2.53
CA LEU A 11 1.03 -7.84 3.24
C LEU A 11 1.29 -7.66 4.75
N LYS A 12 2.04 -8.55 5.39
CA LYS A 12 2.37 -8.43 6.83
C LYS A 12 3.25 -7.23 7.18
N THR A 13 4.11 -6.80 6.26
CA THR A 13 5.13 -5.76 6.54
C THR A 13 4.70 -4.37 6.08
N THR A 14 3.77 -4.29 5.13
CA THR A 14 3.32 -3.04 4.54
C THR A 14 2.61 -2.10 5.51
N PRO A 15 1.76 -2.53 6.46
CA PRO A 15 1.15 -1.62 7.42
C PRO A 15 2.18 -0.79 8.20
N LYS A 16 3.27 -1.41 8.67
CA LYS A 16 4.36 -0.70 9.35
C LYS A 16 5.05 0.33 8.45
N LEU A 17 5.20 0.00 7.16
CA LEU A 17 5.77 0.93 6.18
C LEU A 17 4.85 2.13 5.94
N ILE A 18 3.54 1.89 5.86
CA ILE A 18 2.52 2.95 5.75
C ILE A 18 2.61 3.90 6.95
N MET A 19 2.66 3.35 8.17
CA MET A 19 2.79 4.16 9.37
C MET A 19 4.11 4.93 9.42
N SER A 20 5.20 4.35 8.92
CA SER A 20 6.50 5.04 8.82
C SER A 20 6.42 6.25 7.88
N VAL A 21 5.82 6.09 6.69
CA VAL A 21 5.62 7.20 5.74
C VAL A 21 4.72 8.27 6.35
N LEU A 22 3.67 7.89 7.06
CA LEU A 22 2.80 8.83 7.79
C LEU A 22 3.60 9.64 8.84
N GLY A 23 4.50 9.01 9.57
CA GLY A 23 5.43 9.68 10.49
C GLY A 23 6.40 10.64 9.77
N THR A 24 6.79 10.34 8.53
CA THR A 24 7.57 11.27 7.71
C THR A 24 6.73 12.48 7.29
N PHE A 25 5.45 12.30 6.96
CA PHE A 25 4.54 13.42 6.70
C PHE A 25 4.44 14.38 7.89
N GLN A 26 4.34 13.84 9.10
CA GLN A 26 4.30 14.63 10.33
C GLN A 26 5.58 15.45 10.52
N ASN A 27 6.76 14.85 10.34
CA ASN A 27 8.02 15.55 10.50
C ASN A 27 8.19 16.68 9.48
N ILE A 28 7.77 16.44 8.23
CA ILE A 28 7.81 17.47 7.18
C ILE A 28 6.85 18.62 7.51
N LEU A 29 5.67 18.34 8.09
CA LEU A 29 4.74 19.40 8.52
C LEU A 29 5.37 20.34 9.55
N VAL A 30 6.12 19.80 10.53
CA VAL A 30 6.84 20.62 11.52
C VAL A 30 7.84 21.55 10.83
N PHE A 31 8.58 21.03 9.86
CA PHE A 31 9.53 21.84 9.08
C PHE A 31 8.81 22.94 8.27
N ILE A 32 7.67 22.62 7.65
CA ILE A 32 6.86 23.58 6.89
C ILE A 32 6.34 24.71 7.77
N ALA A 33 5.85 24.41 8.97
CA ALA A 33 5.39 25.43 9.91
C ALA A 33 6.52 26.42 10.28
N ILE A 34 7.74 25.91 10.50
CA ILE A 34 8.91 26.76 10.75
C ILE A 34 9.23 27.65 9.54
N MET A 35 9.12 27.13 8.32
CA MET A 35 9.33 27.92 7.09
C MET A 35 8.29 29.03 6.93
N GLU A 36 7.00 28.73 7.14
CA GLU A 36 5.92 29.74 7.06
C GLU A 36 6.16 30.89 8.05
N ASP A 37 6.61 30.58 9.27
CA ASP A 37 6.97 31.58 10.27
C ASP A 37 8.17 32.44 9.82
N LEU A 38 9.19 31.81 9.22
CA LEU A 38 10.41 32.48 8.77
C LEU A 38 10.19 33.42 7.58
N THR A 39 9.40 33.00 6.59
CA THR A 39 9.23 33.75 5.34
C THR A 39 8.23 34.91 5.47
N HIS A 40 7.51 34.99 6.59
CA HIS A 40 6.50 36.01 6.89
C HIS A 40 5.39 36.14 5.82
N ASP A 41 5.32 35.17 4.91
CA ASP A 41 4.34 35.11 3.83
C ASP A 41 3.03 34.53 4.38
N LYS A 42 2.16 35.41 4.87
CA LYS A 42 0.83 35.04 5.37
C LYS A 42 -0.15 34.66 4.24
N THR A 43 0.24 34.79 2.97
CA THR A 43 -0.62 34.50 1.82
C THR A 43 -0.44 33.07 1.30
N HIS A 44 0.75 32.47 1.42
CA HIS A 44 0.98 31.06 1.10
C HIS A 44 0.85 30.17 2.34
N LYS A 45 -0.23 29.39 2.40
CA LYS A 45 -0.45 28.39 3.46
C LYS A 45 0.13 27.04 3.07
N LEU A 46 1.46 26.95 3.03
CA LEU A 46 2.22 25.71 2.81
C LEU A 46 1.72 24.55 3.69
N SER A 47 1.38 24.80 4.95
CA SER A 47 0.82 23.81 5.87
C SER A 47 -0.53 23.27 5.40
N THR A 48 -1.38 24.12 4.81
CA THR A 48 -2.67 23.67 4.24
C THR A 48 -2.47 22.79 3.01
N GLU A 49 -1.55 23.18 2.12
CA GLU A 49 -1.20 22.39 0.93
C GLU A 49 -0.59 21.03 1.32
N TRP A 50 0.25 21.01 2.35
CA TRP A 50 0.83 19.77 2.88
C TRP A 50 -0.20 18.83 3.50
N VAL A 51 -1.16 19.39 4.24
CA VAL A 51 -2.27 18.63 4.83
C VAL A 51 -3.16 18.02 3.74
N ASP A 52 -3.33 18.67 2.59
CA ASP A 52 -4.03 18.07 1.44
C ASP A 52 -3.30 16.84 0.90
N PHE A 53 -1.98 16.91 0.71
CA PHE A 53 -1.18 15.76 0.30
C PHE A 53 -1.29 14.60 1.30
N LEU A 54 -1.25 14.91 2.61
CA LEU A 54 -1.44 13.92 3.67
C LEU A 54 -2.82 13.27 3.61
N ALA A 55 -3.89 14.06 3.43
CA ALA A 55 -5.25 13.54 3.34
C ALA A 55 -5.41 12.59 2.14
N ARG A 56 -4.87 12.98 0.97
CA ARG A 56 -4.87 12.14 -0.24
C ARG A 56 -4.07 10.85 -0.05
N TYR A 57 -2.92 10.92 0.62
CA TYR A 57 -2.15 9.75 1.01
C TYR A 57 -2.97 8.78 1.88
N VAL A 58 -3.62 9.29 2.94
CA VAL A 58 -4.44 8.47 3.84
C VAL A 58 -5.61 7.82 3.11
N ILE A 59 -6.29 8.54 2.22
CA ILE A 59 -7.36 7.99 1.37
C ILE A 59 -6.82 6.82 0.53
N MET A 60 -5.64 6.96 -0.08
CA MET A 60 -5.01 5.87 -0.83
C MET A 60 -4.66 4.66 0.04
N MET A 61 -4.27 4.86 1.30
CA MET A 61 -4.02 3.75 2.22
C MET A 61 -5.33 3.04 2.62
N TRP A 62 -6.44 3.77 2.74
CA TRP A 62 -7.78 3.18 2.85
C TRP A 62 -8.17 2.37 1.61
N ASP A 63 -7.93 2.90 0.40
CA ASP A 63 -8.13 2.15 -0.86
C ASP A 63 -7.33 0.83 -0.84
N SER A 64 -6.08 0.87 -0.35
CA SER A 64 -5.23 -0.31 -0.20
C SER A 64 -5.80 -1.36 0.76
N LYS A 65 -6.41 -0.93 1.86
CA LYS A 65 -7.15 -1.79 2.79
C LYS A 65 -8.32 -2.48 2.10
N ASP A 66 -9.13 -1.71 1.38
CA ASP A 66 -10.34 -2.20 0.71
C ASP A 66 -10.02 -3.23 -0.38
N ILE A 67 -8.89 -3.06 -1.06
CA ILE A 67 -8.35 -4.06 -1.99
C ILE A 67 -8.08 -5.39 -1.27
N CYS A 68 -7.46 -5.38 -0.09
CA CYS A 68 -7.22 -6.60 0.69
C CYS A 68 -8.51 -7.26 1.17
N ILE A 69 -9.52 -6.47 1.56
CA ILE A 69 -10.84 -6.99 1.94
C ILE A 69 -11.49 -7.70 0.75
N ALA A 70 -11.49 -7.07 -0.43
CA ALA A 70 -12.05 -7.67 -1.64
C ALA A 70 -11.31 -8.96 -2.04
N ALA A 71 -9.98 -8.95 -2.00
CA ALA A 71 -9.15 -10.13 -2.28
C ALA A 71 -9.47 -11.28 -1.32
N ARG A 72 -9.64 -10.98 -0.02
CA ARG A 72 -10.01 -11.98 1.00
C ARG A 72 -11.36 -12.63 0.68
N PHE A 73 -12.37 -11.88 0.26
CA PHE A 73 -13.66 -12.46 -0.14
C PHE A 73 -13.52 -13.43 -1.32
N GLN A 74 -12.70 -13.08 -2.31
CA GLN A 74 -12.40 -13.95 -3.45
C GLN A 74 -11.66 -15.23 -3.02
N LEU A 75 -10.66 -15.11 -2.14
CA LEU A 75 -9.92 -16.24 -1.59
C LEU A 75 -10.83 -17.20 -0.80
N VAL A 76 -11.83 -16.69 -0.08
CA VAL A 76 -12.81 -17.53 0.64
C VAL A 76 -13.60 -18.39 -0.34
N LYS A 77 -14.10 -17.81 -1.44
CA LYS A 77 -14.82 -18.56 -2.47
C LYS A 77 -13.94 -19.60 -3.16
N LEU A 78 -12.70 -19.22 -3.49
CA LEU A 78 -11.73 -20.11 -4.11
C LEU A 78 -11.39 -21.29 -3.19
N ASN A 79 -11.11 -21.04 -1.92
CA ASN A 79 -10.80 -22.09 -0.95
C ASN A 79 -11.99 -23.04 -0.76
N ASP A 80 -13.23 -22.54 -0.65
CA ASP A 80 -14.43 -23.38 -0.55
C ASP A 80 -14.63 -24.25 -1.81
N LEU A 81 -14.36 -23.71 -3.01
CA LEU A 81 -14.36 -24.48 -4.26
C LEU A 81 -13.31 -25.61 -4.22
N LEU A 82 -12.06 -25.29 -3.87
CA LEU A 82 -10.95 -26.25 -3.83
C LEU A 82 -11.19 -27.34 -2.76
N GLU A 83 -11.61 -26.96 -1.55
CA GLU A 83 -11.96 -27.91 -0.48
C GLU A 83 -13.10 -28.84 -0.89
N PHE A 84 -14.12 -28.32 -1.58
CA PHE A 84 -15.22 -29.14 -2.05
C PHE A 84 -14.78 -30.14 -3.14
N ALA A 85 -13.91 -29.70 -4.07
CA ALA A 85 -13.39 -30.56 -5.13
C ALA A 85 -12.51 -31.71 -4.61
N MET A 86 -11.96 -31.57 -3.40
CA MET A 86 -11.17 -32.59 -2.72
C MET A 86 -12.00 -33.67 -2.00
N ARG A 87 -13.33 -33.52 -1.90
CA ARG A 87 -14.21 -34.51 -1.25
C ARG A 87 -14.27 -35.81 -2.07
N ASP A 88 -14.40 -36.95 -1.38
CA ASP A 88 -14.55 -38.27 -2.00
C ASP A 88 -15.89 -38.91 -1.58
N PRO A 89 -16.79 -39.27 -2.53
CA PRO A 89 -16.67 -39.03 -3.97
C PRO A 89 -16.92 -37.55 -4.35
N PRO A 90 -16.20 -37.01 -5.36
CA PRO A 90 -16.43 -35.65 -5.83
C PRO A 90 -17.77 -35.53 -6.55
N ASN A 91 -18.59 -34.55 -6.16
CA ASN A 91 -19.86 -34.25 -6.81
C ASN A 91 -19.66 -33.20 -7.91
N LEU A 92 -19.62 -33.64 -9.17
CA LEU A 92 -19.33 -32.80 -10.33
C LEU A 92 -20.36 -31.67 -10.54
N GLU A 93 -21.64 -31.90 -10.27
CA GLU A 93 -22.68 -30.87 -10.44
C GLU A 93 -22.46 -29.71 -9.47
N VAL A 94 -22.17 -30.03 -8.21
CA VAL A 94 -21.89 -29.00 -7.19
C VAL A 94 -20.57 -28.29 -7.46
N ILE A 95 -19.53 -29.02 -7.90
CA ILE A 95 -18.26 -28.41 -8.31
C ILE A 95 -18.47 -27.42 -9.44
N LYS A 96 -19.21 -27.79 -10.50
CA LYS A 96 -19.54 -26.88 -11.61
C LYS A 96 -20.30 -25.65 -11.13
N GLY A 97 -21.25 -25.81 -10.20
CA GLY A 97 -21.94 -24.70 -9.56
C GLY A 97 -21.00 -23.73 -8.84
N LYS A 98 -20.06 -24.26 -8.03
CA LYS A 98 -19.07 -23.46 -7.30
C LYS A 98 -18.04 -22.79 -8.21
N VAL A 99 -17.60 -23.48 -9.28
CA VAL A 99 -16.73 -22.88 -10.31
C VAL A 99 -17.42 -21.68 -10.94
N ASN A 100 -18.69 -21.82 -11.32
CA ASN A 100 -19.45 -20.73 -11.91
C ASN A 100 -19.64 -19.56 -10.92
N ASP A 101 -19.94 -19.84 -9.64
CA ASP A 101 -20.03 -18.78 -8.62
C ASP A 101 -18.69 -18.02 -8.47
N TYR A 102 -17.58 -18.74 -8.35
CA TYR A 102 -16.25 -18.13 -8.27
C TYR A 102 -15.94 -17.27 -9.52
N LEU A 103 -16.07 -17.83 -10.72
CA LEU A 103 -15.78 -17.13 -11.97
C LEU A 103 -16.73 -15.94 -12.25
N SER A 104 -17.95 -15.98 -11.70
CA SER A 104 -18.91 -14.87 -11.79
C SER A 104 -18.60 -13.72 -10.83
N THR A 105 -17.71 -13.93 -9.85
CA THR A 105 -17.39 -12.91 -8.85
C THR A 105 -16.36 -11.95 -9.43
N PRO A 106 -16.68 -10.66 -9.63
CA PRO A 106 -15.75 -9.72 -10.28
C PRO A 106 -14.46 -9.56 -9.48
N ASP A 107 -13.30 -9.90 -10.08
CA ASP A 107 -12.01 -9.53 -9.51
C ASP A 107 -11.58 -8.14 -10.00
N LEU A 108 -11.84 -7.13 -9.17
CA LEU A 108 -11.36 -5.77 -9.41
C LEU A 108 -10.03 -5.49 -8.68
N THR A 109 -9.46 -6.47 -7.97
CA THR A 109 -8.26 -6.31 -7.13
C THR A 109 -7.09 -5.83 -8.00
N ALA A 110 -6.85 -6.46 -9.14
CA ALA A 110 -5.78 -6.09 -10.06
C ALA A 110 -5.93 -4.67 -10.62
N LYS A 111 -7.15 -4.32 -11.05
CA LYS A 111 -7.46 -2.99 -11.60
C LYS A 111 -7.30 -1.90 -10.54
N LYS A 112 -7.94 -2.07 -9.37
CA LYS A 112 -7.84 -1.12 -8.24
C LYS A 112 -6.42 -0.99 -7.72
N SER A 113 -5.65 -2.09 -7.66
CA SER A 113 -4.23 -2.05 -7.27
C SER A 113 -3.40 -1.24 -8.25
N ARG A 114 -3.67 -1.35 -9.56
CA ARG A 114 -3.01 -0.52 -10.57
C ARG A 114 -3.34 0.95 -10.39
N GLU A 115 -4.63 1.27 -10.27
CA GLU A 115 -5.10 2.64 -10.06
C GLU A 115 -4.49 3.26 -8.79
N LEU A 116 -4.38 2.48 -7.70
CA LEU A 116 -3.72 2.91 -6.46
C LEU A 116 -2.23 3.25 -6.69
N VAL A 117 -1.49 2.37 -7.37
CA VAL A 117 -0.07 2.61 -7.70
C VAL A 117 0.10 3.86 -8.56
N ASP A 118 -0.78 4.06 -9.56
CA ASP A 118 -0.72 5.22 -10.44
C ASP A 118 -1.03 6.51 -9.69
N LYS A 119 -2.05 6.52 -8.82
CA LYS A 119 -2.36 7.67 -7.94
C LYS A 119 -1.21 7.99 -6.99
N LEU A 120 -0.50 6.99 -6.46
CA LEU A 120 0.65 7.20 -5.58
C LEU A 120 1.85 7.80 -6.32
N LYS A 121 2.13 7.32 -7.54
CA LYS A 121 3.17 7.90 -8.39
C LYS A 121 2.84 9.35 -8.75
N GLN A 122 1.58 9.63 -9.06
CA GLN A 122 1.11 10.99 -9.30
C GLN A 122 1.32 11.87 -8.06
N LEU A 123 0.90 11.42 -6.88
CA LEU A 123 1.10 12.16 -5.63
C LEU A 123 2.60 12.39 -5.34
N SER A 124 3.47 11.41 -5.58
CA SER A 124 4.91 11.55 -5.41
C SER A 124 5.48 12.66 -6.30
N GLU A 125 5.12 12.68 -7.58
CA GLU A 125 5.58 13.73 -8.49
C GLU A 125 5.03 15.11 -8.13
N GLU A 126 3.77 15.21 -7.71
CA GLU A 126 3.16 16.45 -7.23
C GLU A 126 3.89 17.00 -5.99
N ILE A 127 4.14 16.15 -4.98
CA ILE A 127 4.93 16.51 -3.79
C ILE A 127 6.34 16.96 -4.19
N LYS A 128 7.00 16.26 -5.11
CA LYS A 128 8.35 16.58 -5.57
C LYS A 128 8.40 17.92 -6.30
N GLN A 129 7.42 18.23 -7.13
CA GLN A 129 7.31 19.52 -7.80
C GLN A 129 7.03 20.64 -6.79
N TRP A 130 6.10 20.39 -5.88
CA TRP A 130 5.77 21.32 -4.80
C TRP A 130 6.98 21.65 -3.92
N LYS A 131 7.71 20.64 -3.43
CA LYS A 131 8.93 20.82 -2.64
C LYS A 131 10.00 21.62 -3.38
N ARG A 132 10.20 21.37 -4.68
CA ARG A 132 11.13 22.15 -5.51
C ARG A 132 10.72 23.62 -5.57
N LYS A 133 9.45 23.88 -5.87
CA LYS A 133 8.89 25.23 -5.91
C LYS A 133 9.06 25.96 -4.57
N VAL A 134 8.70 25.34 -3.46
CA VAL A 134 8.86 25.93 -2.12
C VAL A 134 10.32 26.28 -1.84
N TRP A 135 11.26 25.40 -2.20
CA TRP A 135 12.69 25.66 -1.98
C TRP A 135 13.19 26.84 -2.81
N ASP A 136 12.82 26.89 -4.09
CA ASP A 136 13.31 27.89 -5.05
C ASP A 136 12.64 29.27 -4.83
N ASP A 137 11.34 29.30 -4.49
CA ASP A 137 10.57 30.55 -4.29
C ASP A 137 10.93 31.28 -2.98
N ASN A 138 11.42 30.55 -1.96
CA ASN A 138 11.71 31.12 -0.63
C ASN A 138 13.20 31.42 -0.40
N ASP A 139 14.04 31.35 -1.43
CA ASP A 139 15.49 31.57 -1.36
C ASP A 139 16.13 30.94 -0.11
N MET A 140 15.82 29.66 0.14
CA MET A 140 16.27 28.93 1.34
C MET A 140 17.80 28.82 1.47
N GLN A 141 18.55 29.30 0.47
CA GLN A 141 20.01 29.41 0.49
C GLN A 141 20.52 30.63 1.25
N SER A 142 19.71 31.67 1.48
CA SER A 142 20.14 32.92 2.12
C SER A 142 19.86 33.01 3.63
N TYR A 143 19.15 32.03 4.22
CA TYR A 143 18.78 31.99 5.64
C TYR A 143 19.93 31.61 6.62
N GLU A 144 21.20 31.78 6.25
CA GLU A 144 22.34 31.64 7.18
C GLU A 144 22.42 32.76 8.24
N ASP A 145 21.37 33.56 8.41
CA ASP A 145 21.35 34.84 9.13
C ASP A 145 21.35 34.74 10.67
N GLY A 146 21.38 33.53 11.23
CA GLY A 146 21.54 33.32 12.68
C GLY A 146 20.32 33.65 13.53
N THR A 147 19.12 33.75 12.91
CA THR A 147 17.85 33.91 13.62
C THR A 147 17.49 32.69 14.47
N THR A 148 16.67 32.85 15.52
CA THR A 148 16.36 31.78 16.50
C THR A 148 15.66 30.55 15.91
N ASN A 149 15.00 30.69 14.75
CA ASN A 149 14.26 29.61 14.10
C ASN A 149 15.11 28.83 13.09
N TYR A 150 16.22 29.39 12.60
CA TYR A 150 17.14 28.67 11.69
C TYR A 150 17.77 27.42 12.36
N PRO A 151 18.29 27.47 13.60
CA PRO A 151 18.74 26.26 14.31
C PRO A 151 17.64 25.18 14.47
N MET A 152 16.38 25.59 14.66
CA MET A 152 15.25 24.64 14.74
C MET A 152 14.97 24.00 13.38
N MET A 153 15.05 24.77 12.30
CA MET A 153 14.93 24.30 10.92
C MET A 153 16.03 23.27 10.57
N VAL A 154 17.28 23.58 10.90
CA VAL A 154 18.43 22.68 10.72
C VAL A 154 18.25 21.39 11.52
N LYS A 155 17.76 21.48 12.76
CA LYS A 155 17.45 20.31 13.58
C LYS A 155 16.37 19.44 12.93
N ALA A 156 15.25 20.03 12.52
CA ALA A 156 14.16 19.29 11.87
C ALA A 156 14.61 18.58 10.59
N LEU A 157 15.48 19.21 9.79
CA LEU A 157 16.09 18.60 8.60
C LEU A 157 17.07 17.47 8.95
N ASN A 158 17.85 17.61 10.01
CA ASN A 158 18.71 16.52 10.49
C ASN A 158 17.89 15.33 11.00
N ASP A 159 16.81 15.58 11.74
CA ASP A 159 15.89 14.54 12.21
C ASP A 159 15.20 13.83 11.01
N LEU A 160 14.94 14.56 9.92
CA LEU A 160 14.48 13.98 8.65
C LEU A 160 15.58 13.14 7.99
N LYS A 161 16.81 13.64 7.94
CA LYS A 161 17.97 12.95 7.36
C LYS A 161 18.29 11.63 8.08
N GLU A 162 18.16 11.57 9.39
CA GLU A 162 18.33 10.32 10.16
C GLU A 162 17.33 9.22 9.77
N ARG A 163 16.20 9.59 9.16
CA ARG A 163 15.19 8.64 8.66
C ARG A 163 15.34 8.31 7.19
N LEU A 164 16.31 8.92 6.51
CA LEU A 164 16.57 8.76 5.09
C LEU A 164 17.86 7.97 4.85
N PRO A 165 18.08 7.43 3.64
CA PRO A 165 19.31 6.73 3.30
C PRO A 165 20.56 7.59 3.53
N PRO A 166 21.70 6.99 3.95
CA PRO A 166 22.91 7.71 4.35
C PRO A 166 23.60 8.54 3.25
N GLU A 167 23.13 8.42 2.00
CA GLU A 167 23.67 9.09 0.81
C GLU A 167 23.24 10.57 0.69
N LEU A 168 22.26 11.03 1.47
CA LEU A 168 21.74 12.40 1.41
C LEU A 168 22.51 13.31 2.38
N VAL A 169 23.55 13.99 1.89
CA VAL A 169 24.50 14.69 2.76
C VAL A 169 24.07 16.12 3.07
N ASP A 170 23.33 16.81 2.18
CA ASP A 170 22.95 18.23 2.31
C ASP A 170 21.44 18.46 2.55
N MET A 171 21.10 19.67 3.04
CA MET A 171 19.73 20.07 3.41
C MET A 171 18.75 20.04 2.24
N LYS A 172 19.19 20.46 1.04
CA LYS A 172 18.34 20.49 -0.15
C LYS A 172 17.98 19.06 -0.55
N SER A 173 18.94 18.16 -0.52
CA SER A 173 18.75 16.73 -0.79
C SER A 173 17.82 16.06 0.23
N ALA A 174 17.94 16.39 1.52
CA ALA A 174 17.04 15.89 2.56
C ALA A 174 15.58 16.37 2.36
N TRP A 175 15.40 17.67 2.08
CA TRP A 175 14.09 18.25 1.75
C TRP A 175 13.45 17.59 0.53
N GLN A 176 14.21 17.51 -0.56
CA GLN A 176 13.75 17.01 -1.87
C GLN A 176 13.64 15.48 -1.95
N SER A 177 13.93 14.76 -0.86
CA SER A 177 13.80 13.31 -0.76
C SER A 177 12.38 12.84 -1.11
N ASP A 178 12.30 11.70 -1.82
CA ASP A 178 11.03 11.08 -2.20
C ASP A 178 10.44 10.35 -0.99
N THR A 179 9.50 11.03 -0.33
CA THR A 179 8.79 10.54 0.85
C THR A 179 7.94 9.29 0.56
N LEU A 180 7.47 9.10 -0.68
CA LEU A 180 6.54 8.05 -1.05
C LEU A 180 7.20 6.85 -1.73
N HIS A 181 8.48 6.94 -2.10
CA HIS A 181 9.19 5.86 -2.79
C HIS A 181 9.04 4.49 -2.10
N PRO A 182 9.26 4.35 -0.76
CA PRO A 182 9.23 3.04 -0.12
C PRO A 182 7.87 2.34 -0.24
N ILE A 183 6.78 3.09 -0.05
CA ILE A 183 5.43 2.53 -0.11
C ILE A 183 4.98 2.27 -1.56
N THR A 184 5.40 3.12 -2.50
CA THR A 184 5.10 2.94 -3.93
C THR A 184 5.71 1.64 -4.44
N ASP A 185 6.99 1.40 -4.15
CA ASP A 185 7.68 0.17 -4.54
C ASP A 185 7.03 -1.08 -3.92
N ARG A 186 6.66 -0.99 -2.64
CA ARG A 186 6.00 -2.09 -1.95
C ARG A 186 4.65 -2.43 -2.58
N LEU A 187 3.85 -1.44 -2.94
CA LEU A 187 2.54 -1.66 -3.56
C LEU A 187 2.65 -2.17 -5.00
N VAL A 188 3.69 -1.77 -5.74
CA VAL A 188 4.02 -2.38 -7.05
C VAL A 188 4.32 -3.88 -6.90
N GLN A 189 5.08 -4.26 -5.86
CA GLN A 189 5.39 -5.68 -5.59
C GLN A 189 4.12 -6.46 -5.23
N ILE A 190 3.27 -5.92 -4.37
CA ILE A 190 1.97 -6.52 -4.01
C ILE A 190 1.08 -6.69 -5.24
N GLN A 191 0.98 -5.67 -6.09
CA GLN A 191 0.19 -5.73 -7.32
C GLN A 191 0.67 -6.86 -8.25
N LYS A 192 1.99 -6.95 -8.49
CA LYS A 192 2.58 -8.01 -9.33
C LYS A 192 2.27 -9.39 -8.77
N ALA A 193 2.46 -9.57 -7.46
CA ALA A 193 2.20 -10.85 -6.82
C ALA A 193 0.71 -11.24 -6.86
N TRP A 194 -0.21 -10.28 -6.71
CA TRP A 194 -1.65 -10.56 -6.89
C TRP A 194 -1.98 -11.03 -8.31
N LEU A 195 -1.42 -10.40 -9.35
CA LEU A 195 -1.64 -10.82 -10.74
C LEU A 195 -1.21 -12.28 -10.97
N GLU A 196 -0.07 -12.67 -10.40
CA GLU A 196 0.44 -14.03 -10.50
C GLU A 196 -0.44 -15.04 -9.76
N VAL A 197 -0.84 -14.73 -8.52
CA VAL A 197 -1.76 -15.56 -7.72
C VAL A 197 -3.08 -15.80 -8.45
N TRP A 198 -3.67 -14.75 -9.01
CA TRP A 198 -4.95 -14.87 -9.72
C TRP A 198 -4.82 -15.62 -11.04
N TYR A 199 -3.70 -15.47 -11.74
CA TYR A 199 -3.42 -16.27 -12.92
C TYR A 199 -3.33 -17.77 -12.58
N GLU A 200 -2.58 -18.12 -11.53
CA GLU A 200 -2.46 -19.52 -11.09
C GLU A 200 -3.83 -20.10 -10.64
N ALA A 201 -4.61 -19.31 -9.91
CA ALA A 201 -5.96 -19.71 -9.48
C ALA A 201 -6.86 -19.96 -10.71
N GLN A 202 -6.78 -19.09 -11.72
CA GLN A 202 -7.55 -19.23 -12.95
C GLN A 202 -7.20 -20.53 -13.68
N LEU A 203 -5.92 -20.89 -13.79
CA LEU A 203 -5.51 -22.15 -14.43
C LEU A 203 -6.18 -23.37 -13.79
N VAL A 204 -6.12 -23.48 -12.45
CA VAL A 204 -6.74 -24.61 -11.73
C VAL A 204 -8.26 -24.60 -11.91
N THR A 205 -8.91 -23.44 -11.82
CA THR A 205 -10.37 -23.37 -11.97
C THR A 205 -10.86 -23.69 -13.39
N GLU A 206 -10.12 -23.31 -14.43
CA GLU A 206 -10.46 -23.68 -15.82
C GLU A 206 -10.24 -25.17 -16.09
N GLU A 207 -9.22 -25.81 -15.51
CA GLU A 207 -9.05 -27.27 -15.58
C GLU A 207 -10.24 -28.00 -14.91
N MET A 208 -10.69 -27.51 -13.75
CA MET A 208 -11.85 -28.05 -13.06
C MET A 208 -13.14 -27.86 -13.86
N LYS A 209 -13.31 -26.71 -14.51
CA LYS A 209 -14.45 -26.42 -15.38
C LYS A 209 -14.50 -27.34 -16.61
N ALA A 210 -13.34 -27.64 -17.18
CA ALA A 210 -13.19 -28.50 -18.36
C ALA A 210 -13.31 -30.00 -18.05
N ALA A 211 -13.31 -30.39 -16.77
CA ALA A 211 -13.37 -31.80 -16.38
C ALA A 211 -14.69 -32.46 -16.85
N PRO A 212 -14.63 -33.53 -17.68
CA PRO A 212 -15.81 -34.20 -18.20
C PRO A 212 -16.49 -35.08 -17.14
N ASP A 213 -15.73 -35.54 -16.15
CA ASP A 213 -16.19 -36.49 -15.14
C ASP A 213 -15.48 -36.28 -13.79
N ALA A 214 -16.00 -36.95 -12.76
CA ALA A 214 -15.48 -36.89 -11.39
C ALA A 214 -14.10 -37.55 -11.26
N LEU A 215 -13.76 -38.50 -12.16
CA LEU A 215 -12.45 -39.15 -12.20
C LEU A 215 -11.36 -38.16 -12.64
N THR A 216 -11.69 -37.26 -13.56
CA THR A 216 -10.79 -36.21 -14.04
C THR A 216 -10.50 -35.21 -12.93
N ILE A 217 -11.51 -34.79 -12.16
CA ILE A 217 -11.30 -33.99 -10.95
C ILE A 217 -10.38 -34.72 -9.97
N LYS A 218 -10.58 -36.03 -9.76
CA LYS A 218 -9.71 -36.83 -8.87
C LYS A 218 -8.25 -36.89 -9.36
N LYS A 219 -8.00 -36.79 -10.67
CA LYS A 219 -6.64 -36.68 -11.22
C LYS A 219 -5.99 -35.32 -10.96
N LEU A 220 -6.78 -34.26 -10.81
CA LEU A 220 -6.31 -32.90 -10.46
C LEU A 220 -6.00 -32.72 -8.97
N ARG A 221 -6.23 -33.74 -8.15
CA ARG A 221 -6.15 -33.68 -6.68
C ARG A 221 -4.86 -33.03 -6.16
N LEU A 222 -3.70 -33.40 -6.72
CA LEU A 222 -2.42 -32.83 -6.29
C LEU A 222 -2.30 -31.33 -6.62
N SER A 223 -2.79 -30.91 -7.79
CA SER A 223 -2.82 -29.49 -8.18
C SER A 223 -3.77 -28.69 -7.28
N ILE A 224 -4.95 -29.24 -6.98
CA ILE A 224 -5.94 -28.63 -6.10
C ILE A 224 -5.41 -28.53 -4.66
N GLU A 225 -4.76 -29.58 -4.16
CA GLU A 225 -4.15 -29.62 -2.83
C GLU A 225 -3.03 -28.58 -2.69
N LYS A 226 -2.17 -28.47 -3.71
CA LYS A 226 -1.13 -27.43 -3.76
C LYS A 226 -1.75 -26.03 -3.74
N ALA A 227 -2.73 -25.76 -4.61
CA ALA A 227 -3.43 -24.48 -4.66
C ALA A 227 -4.07 -24.11 -3.32
N LEU A 228 -4.74 -25.07 -2.67
CA LEU A 228 -5.35 -24.86 -1.36
C LEU A 228 -4.30 -24.52 -0.29
N SER A 229 -3.16 -25.22 -0.29
CA SER A 229 -2.04 -24.94 0.61
C SER A 229 -1.46 -23.55 0.39
N ASP A 230 -1.35 -23.12 -0.88
CA ASP A 230 -0.74 -21.85 -1.26
C ASP A 230 -1.67 -20.65 -0.95
N TYR A 231 -2.98 -20.79 -1.10
CA TYR A 231 -3.93 -19.68 -0.97
C TYR A 231 -4.51 -19.50 0.45
N LYS A 232 -4.57 -20.56 1.25
CA LYS A 232 -5.09 -20.49 2.62
C LYS A 232 -4.35 -19.47 3.51
N PRO A 233 -3.01 -19.36 3.48
CA PRO A 233 -2.28 -18.34 4.25
C PRO A 233 -2.57 -16.90 3.83
N LEU A 234 -2.94 -16.66 2.56
CA LEU A 234 -3.20 -15.32 2.05
C LEU A 234 -4.44 -14.67 2.68
N GLY A 235 -5.46 -15.47 3.00
CA GLY A 235 -6.66 -14.97 3.68
C GLY A 235 -6.31 -14.37 5.05
N ALA A 236 -5.46 -15.06 5.82
CA ALA A 236 -4.98 -14.58 7.11
C ALA A 236 -4.04 -13.36 6.96
N ALA A 237 -3.22 -13.31 5.91
CA ALA A 237 -2.37 -12.17 5.62
C ALA A 237 -3.20 -10.90 5.31
N CYS A 238 -4.27 -11.03 4.51
CA CYS A 238 -5.20 -9.93 4.23
C CYS A 238 -5.93 -9.47 5.50
N GLU A 239 -6.36 -10.39 6.35
CA GLU A 239 -7.00 -10.05 7.62
C GLU A 239 -6.04 -9.31 8.57
N SER A 240 -4.78 -9.75 8.66
CA SER A 240 -3.75 -9.05 9.45
C SER A 240 -3.52 -7.64 8.92
N TYR A 241 -3.37 -7.50 7.59
CA TYR A 241 -3.23 -6.20 6.92
C TYR A 241 -4.39 -5.27 7.26
N GLU A 242 -5.62 -5.76 7.12
CA GLU A 242 -6.86 -5.02 7.40
C GLU A 242 -6.90 -4.52 8.85
N ARG A 243 -6.58 -5.40 9.79
CA ARG A 243 -6.61 -5.13 11.23
C ARG A 243 -5.54 -4.13 11.64
N GLU A 244 -4.30 -4.33 11.19
CA GLU A 244 -3.17 -3.47 11.51
C GLU A 244 -3.36 -2.07 10.93
N LEU A 245 -3.81 -1.97 9.68
CA LEU A 245 -4.02 -0.68 9.06
C LEU A 245 -5.28 0.02 9.57
N GLY A 246 -6.35 -0.72 9.84
CA GLY A 246 -7.60 -0.17 10.37
C GLY A 246 -7.53 0.26 11.84
N GLY A 247 -6.66 -0.35 12.64
CA GLY A 247 -6.47 0.01 14.06
C GLY A 247 -5.53 1.19 14.29
N ASN A 248 -4.54 1.33 13.42
CA ASN A 248 -3.64 2.48 13.37
C ASN A 248 -4.20 3.44 12.29
N LEU A 249 -3.45 4.01 11.36
CA LEU A 249 -3.91 4.94 10.31
C LEU A 249 -4.83 6.11 10.73
N TYR A 250 -6.10 5.88 11.11
CA TYR A 250 -7.04 6.94 11.50
C TYR A 250 -6.65 7.67 12.78
N PRO A 251 -6.30 7.01 13.91
CA PRO A 251 -5.84 7.69 15.11
C PRO A 251 -4.60 8.54 14.84
N GLU A 252 -3.62 8.03 14.09
CA GLU A 252 -2.40 8.76 13.76
C GLU A 252 -2.64 9.90 12.78
N TYR A 253 -3.49 9.71 11.76
CA TYR A 253 -3.91 10.80 10.88
C TYR A 253 -4.59 11.91 11.69
N LYS A 254 -5.52 11.55 12.58
CA LYS A 254 -6.22 12.50 13.45
C LYS A 254 -5.23 13.25 14.35
N GLU A 255 -4.28 12.56 14.96
CA GLU A 255 -3.25 13.17 15.81
C GLU A 255 -2.39 14.18 15.04
N ILE A 256 -2.02 13.87 13.79
CA ILE A 256 -1.24 14.80 12.95
C ILE A 256 -2.06 16.06 12.62
N ILE A 257 -3.33 15.89 12.24
CA ILE A 257 -4.22 17.02 11.93
C ILE A 257 -4.50 17.88 13.16
N GLU A 258 -4.64 17.27 14.34
CA GLU A 258 -4.86 18.00 15.60
C GLU A 258 -3.61 18.76 16.07
N ARG A 259 -2.40 18.22 15.85
CA ARG A 259 -1.13 18.91 16.14
C ARG A 259 -0.77 20.00 15.14
N GLY A 260 -1.33 19.95 13.93
CA GLY A 260 -1.11 20.95 12.89
C GLY A 260 -2.03 22.18 12.97
N LYS A 261 -2.90 22.26 13.99
CA LYS A 261 -3.75 23.41 14.30
C LYS A 261 -3.16 24.22 15.44
#